data_AF-V5Z473-F1
#
_entry.id   AF-V5Z473-F1
#
_cell.length_a   1.000
_cell.length_b   1.000
_cell.length_c   1.000
_cell.angle_alpha   90.00
_cell.angle_beta   90.00
_cell.angle_gamma   90.00
#
_symmetry.space_group_name_H-M   'P 1'
#
loop_
_entity.id
_entity.type
_entity.pdbx_description
1 polymer ?
#
loop_
_entity_poly.entity_id
_entity_poly.type
_entity_poly.pdbx_seq_one_letter_code
_entity_poly.pdbx_strand_id
1 'polypeptide(L)' 'MHLIAAQVKRTNKSETVTPTTKARRYTVGYIRDHIKHLQSPSITLKGHWMAEPGFDTGQKIEVITEPGQLIIRLAGEG' A
#
# COMPACT_ATOMS: atom_id res chain seq x y z
N MET A 1 -15.62 -19.85 54.34
CA MET A 1 -15.45 -20.58 53.06
C MET A 1 -15.51 -19.54 51.94
N HIS A 2 -14.41 -19.39 51.22
CA HIS A 2 -14.24 -18.41 50.14
C HIS A 2 -15.20 -18.68 48.99
N LEU A 3 -15.68 -17.63 48.29
CA LEU A 3 -15.54 -17.52 46.83
C LEU A 3 -15.94 -16.14 46.33
N ILE A 4 -14.96 -15.55 45.67
CA ILE A 4 -14.92 -14.28 44.94
C ILE A 4 -15.50 -14.54 43.55
N ALA A 5 -16.35 -13.65 43.04
CA ALA A 5 -16.61 -13.57 41.60
C ALA A 5 -16.55 -12.11 41.17
N ALA A 6 -15.35 -11.70 40.76
CA ALA A 6 -15.12 -10.42 40.10
C ALA A 6 -15.87 -10.40 38.77
N GLN A 7 -16.80 -9.44 38.60
CA GLN A 7 -17.39 -9.17 37.30
C GLN A 7 -16.43 -8.32 36.47
N VAL A 8 -16.00 -8.95 35.36
CA VAL A 8 -15.15 -8.42 34.29
C VAL A 8 -15.58 -7.03 33.86
N LYS A 9 -14.70 -6.05 34.07
CA LYS A 9 -14.74 -4.75 33.42
C LYS A 9 -14.48 -4.98 31.93
N ARG A 10 -15.53 -5.03 31.11
CA ARG A 10 -15.39 -4.97 29.64
C ARG A 10 -14.92 -3.57 29.28
N THR A 11 -13.61 -3.37 29.22
CA THR A 11 -13.05 -2.25 28.48
C THR A 11 -13.19 -2.58 27.00
N ASN A 12 -14.18 -1.97 26.34
CA ASN A 12 -14.24 -1.95 24.89
C ASN A 12 -13.04 -1.14 24.40
N LYS A 13 -11.95 -1.84 24.11
CA LYS A 13 -10.76 -1.25 23.50
C LYS A 13 -11.12 -1.07 22.04
N SER A 14 -11.59 0.13 21.69
CA SER A 14 -11.64 0.60 20.32
C SER A 14 -10.20 0.71 19.85
N GLU A 15 -9.58 -0.41 19.48
CA GLU A 15 -8.33 -0.39 18.76
C GLU A 15 -8.64 0.27 17.43
N THR A 16 -8.33 1.56 17.34
CA THR A 16 -8.04 2.20 16.06
C THR A 16 -6.97 1.31 15.44
N VAL A 17 -7.37 0.43 14.51
CA VAL A 17 -6.46 -0.28 13.63
C VAL A 17 -5.79 0.82 12.85
N THR A 18 -4.65 1.28 13.38
CA THR A 18 -3.71 2.06 12.60
C THR A 18 -3.30 1.08 11.52
N PRO A 19 -3.64 1.27 10.23
CA PRO A 19 -3.04 0.44 9.22
C PRO A 19 -1.54 0.69 9.36
N THR A 20 -0.80 -0.31 9.84
CA THR A 20 0.65 -0.24 9.90
C THR A 20 1.11 -0.22 8.46
N THR A 21 1.17 0.98 7.87
CA THR A 21 1.58 1.18 6.49
C THR A 21 3.02 0.70 6.39
N LYS A 22 3.21 -0.52 5.91
CA LYS A 22 4.54 -1.07 5.62
C LYS A 22 5.12 -0.25 4.46
N ALA A 23 5.90 0.79 4.79
CA ALA A 23 6.59 1.60 3.81
C ALA A 23 7.68 0.76 3.13
N ARG A 24 7.63 0.67 1.81
CA ARG A 24 8.65 0.01 0.97
C ARG A 24 9.43 1.09 0.23
N ARG A 25 10.75 1.00 0.26
CA ARG A 25 11.65 1.96 -0.41
C ARG A 25 12.08 1.38 -1.76
N TYR A 26 11.97 2.19 -2.81
CA TYR A 26 12.38 1.85 -4.17
C TYR A 26 13.27 2.97 -4.71
N THR A 27 14.19 2.62 -5.60
CA THR A 27 15.01 3.58 -6.33
C THR A 27 14.47 3.69 -7.75
N VAL A 28 14.34 4.92 -8.24
CA VAL A 28 14.00 5.17 -9.64
C VAL A 28 15.17 4.74 -10.51
N GLY A 29 14.89 3.85 -11.47
CA GLY A 29 15.83 3.45 -12.51
C GLY A 29 15.57 4.21 -13.81
N TYR A 30 16.42 3.99 -14.81
CA TYR A 30 16.20 4.46 -16.17
C TYR A 30 16.26 3.27 -17.12
N ILE A 31 15.20 3.10 -17.90
CA ILE A 31 15.19 2.09 -18.98
C ILE A 31 15.79 2.76 -20.20
N ARG A 32 16.80 2.11 -20.79
CA ARG A 32 17.34 2.52 -22.08
C ARG A 32 16.38 2.03 -23.16
N ASP A 33 15.71 2.95 -23.82
CA ASP A 33 15.04 2.65 -25.07
C ASP A 33 16.12 2.50 -26.17
N HIS A 34 16.32 1.27 -26.65
CA HIS A 34 17.29 0.95 -27.70
C HIS A 34 16.96 1.65 -29.04
N ILE A 35 15.69 1.98 -29.28
CA ILE A 35 15.25 2.58 -30.55
C ILE A 35 15.36 4.10 -30.50
N LYS A 36 15.10 4.71 -29.35
CA LYS A 36 15.04 6.18 -29.22
C LYS A 36 16.24 6.81 -28.51
N HIS A 37 17.15 6.02 -27.96
CA HIS A 37 18.26 6.45 -27.10
C HIS A 37 17.84 7.34 -25.90
N LEU A 38 16.54 7.45 -25.64
CA LEU A 38 15.96 8.27 -24.58
C LEU A 38 15.89 7.42 -23.31
N GLN A 39 16.50 7.94 -22.25
CA GLN A 39 16.40 7.35 -20.92
C GLN A 39 15.02 7.69 -20.35
N SER A 40 14.14 6.70 -20.28
CA SER A 40 12.84 6.89 -19.63
C SER A 40 12.97 6.51 -18.15
N PRO A 41 12.62 7.41 -17.21
CA PRO A 41 12.59 7.05 -15.81
C PRO A 41 11.57 5.93 -15.58
N SER A 42 11.92 4.97 -14.73
CA SER A 42 11.06 3.85 -14.40
C SER A 42 11.14 3.51 -12.92
N ILE A 43 10.00 3.06 -12.38
CA ILE A 43 9.92 2.46 -11.06
C ILE A 43 9.25 1.10 -11.22
N THR A 44 9.86 0.06 -10.67
CA THR A 44 9.34 -1.30 -10.75
C THR A 44 8.86 -1.72 -9.37
N LEU A 45 7.54 -1.83 -9.21
CA LEU A 45 6.90 -2.41 -8.03
C LEU A 45 6.66 -3.89 -8.29
N LYS A 46 7.25 -4.77 -7.48
CA LYS A 46 7.16 -6.23 -7.64
C LYS A 46 7.02 -6.92 -6.29
N GLY A 47 6.29 -8.04 -6.29
CA GLY A 47 6.17 -8.97 -5.17
C GLY A 47 4.73 -9.20 -4.73
N HIS A 48 4.51 -10.29 -4.00
CA HIS A 48 3.18 -10.69 -3.47
C HIS A 48 2.55 -9.62 -2.56
N TRP A 49 3.35 -8.71 -2.03
CA TRP A 49 2.85 -7.64 -1.18
C TRP A 49 1.89 -6.66 -1.86
N MET A 50 1.85 -6.62 -3.19
CA MET A 50 0.91 -5.74 -3.91
C MET A 50 -0.53 -6.24 -3.82
N ALA A 51 -0.72 -7.56 -3.64
CA ALA A 51 -2.04 -8.14 -3.42
C ALA A 51 -2.60 -7.80 -2.02
N GLU A 52 -1.74 -7.64 -1.00
CA GLU A 52 -2.17 -7.26 0.37
C GLU A 52 -3.05 -5.99 0.40
N PRO A 53 -2.71 -4.88 -0.31
CA PRO A 53 -3.55 -3.70 -0.45
C PRO A 53 -4.55 -3.75 -1.64
N GLY A 54 -4.69 -4.87 -2.35
CA GLY A 54 -5.70 -5.05 -3.41
C GLY A 54 -5.26 -4.70 -4.83
N PHE A 55 -3.96 -4.55 -5.10
CA PHE A 55 -3.46 -4.40 -6.48
C PHE A 55 -3.25 -5.76 -7.15
N ASP A 56 -4.36 -6.39 -7.52
CA ASP A 56 -4.37 -7.68 -8.22
C ASP A 56 -4.32 -7.54 -9.75
N THR A 57 -3.99 -8.64 -10.43
CA THR A 57 -3.94 -8.70 -11.90
C THR A 57 -5.30 -8.33 -12.50
N GLY A 58 -5.28 -7.46 -13.52
CA GLY A 58 -6.48 -7.02 -14.23
C GLY A 58 -7.21 -5.84 -13.58
N GLN A 59 -6.81 -5.42 -12.37
CA GLN A 59 -7.33 -4.21 -11.76
C GLN A 59 -6.85 -2.96 -12.50
N LYS A 60 -7.78 -2.02 -12.74
CA LYS A 60 -7.43 -0.70 -13.27
C LYS A 60 -6.85 0.13 -12.12
N ILE A 61 -5.78 0.86 -12.41
CA ILE A 61 -5.14 1.76 -11.47
C ILE A 61 -5.07 3.17 -12.03
N GLU A 62 -5.06 4.14 -11.12
CA GLU A 62 -4.74 5.54 -11.39
C GLU A 62 -3.40 5.89 -10.76
N VAL A 63 -2.62 6.69 -11.49
CA VAL A 63 -1.39 7.30 -10.99
C VAL A 63 -1.59 8.81 -11.00
N ILE A 64 -1.59 9.40 -9.82
CA ILE A 64 -1.71 10.85 -9.64
C ILE A 64 -0.32 11.39 -9.34
N THR A 65 0.05 12.43 -10.09
CA THR A 65 1.35 13.10 -9.99
C THR A 65 1.21 14.41 -9.23
N GLU A 66 2.01 14.56 -8.18
CA GLU A 66 2.16 15.80 -7.41
C GLU A 66 3.65 16.18 -7.30
N PRO A 67 4.01 17.43 -7.00
CA PRO A 67 5.40 17.81 -6.78
C PRO A 67 6.06 16.94 -5.70
N GLY A 68 7.04 16.12 -6.11
CA GLY A 68 7.77 15.22 -5.21
C GLY A 68 7.02 13.93 -4.82
N GLN A 69 5.85 13.66 -5.38
CA GLN A 69 5.01 12.54 -4.95
C GLN A 69 4.25 11.88 -6.12
N LEU A 70 4.16 10.55 -6.06
CA LEU A 70 3.30 9.73 -6.91
C LEU A 70 2.33 8.98 -6.01
N ILE A 71 1.03 9.15 -6.24
CA ILE A 71 -0.02 8.40 -5.55
C ILE A 71 -0.56 7.37 -6.53
N ILE A 72 -0.42 6.09 -6.17
CA ILE A 72 -0.98 4.97 -6.93
C ILE A 72 -2.18 4.45 -6.15
N ARG A 73 -3.34 4.37 -6.81
CA ARG A 73 -4.58 3.85 -6.22
C ARG A 73 -5.38 3.06 -7.25
N LEU A 74 -6.33 2.26 -6.79
CA LEU A 74 -7.30 1.61 -7.67
C LEU A 74 -8.15 2.69 -8.37
N ALA A 75 -8.41 2.49 -9.65
CA ALA A 75 -9.35 3.32 -10.38
C ALA A 75 -10.77 3.01 -9.86
N GLY A 76 -11.60 4.04 -9.69
CA GLY A 76 -13.02 3.81 -9.44
C GLY A 76 -13.66 3.06 -10.60
N GLU A 77 -14.64 2.20 -10.32
CA GLU A 77 -15.53 1.70 -11.37
C GLU A 77 -16.29 2.89 -11.96
N GLY A 78 -15.94 3.26 -13.20
CA GLY A 78 -16.70 4.21 -14.00
C GLY A 78 -17.84 3.53 -14.74
#